data_AF-A0A6L3N7Y6-F1
#
_entry.id   AF-A0A6L3N7Y6-F1
#
_cell.length_a   1.000
_cell.length_b   1.000
_cell.length_c   1.000
_cell.angle_alpha   90.00
_cell.angle_beta   90.00
_cell.angle_gamma   90.00
#
_symmetry.space_group_name_H-M   'P 1'
#
loop_
_entity.id
_entity.type
_entity.pdbx_description
1 polymer ?
#
loop_
_entity_poly.entity_id
_entity_poly.type
_entity_poly.pdbx_seq_one_letter_code
_entity_poly.pdbx_strand_id
1 'polypeptide(L)'
;MTTGLGPGVDQLAAKSPTLEHDIAKLQKDGWHIEYGPANKGSSTNKSGQPPTIVIDGADRENPKAVVQGLAHETGHALYQGTPDYSSRTSYVNSELADEGAATMNNIKVQREILAHGGPNISIAGNPDNAPAYNAAYNRFLHDGDASAARAAIGHVYGTGEYASVPVNGQYVNYQTYYGSWYDRNYPSH
;
A
#
# COMPACT_ATOMS: atom_id res chain seq x y z
N MET A 1 -19.74 1.82 8.45
CA MET A 1 -19.13 2.36 7.20
C MET A 1 -19.72 1.74 5.93
N THR A 2 -19.51 2.41 4.78
CA THR A 2 -19.71 1.86 3.42
C THR A 2 -18.48 2.18 2.57
N THR A 3 -17.82 1.17 2.02
CA THR A 3 -16.62 1.31 1.17
C THR A 3 -16.95 1.61 -0.29
N GLY A 4 -18.15 1.19 -0.75
CA GLY A 4 -18.49 1.14 -2.17
C GLY A 4 -18.10 -0.18 -2.87
N LEU A 5 -17.47 -1.12 -2.15
CA LEU A 5 -16.98 -2.39 -2.68
C LEU A 5 -17.84 -3.61 -2.33
N GLY A 6 -18.96 -3.38 -1.63
CA GLY A 6 -19.99 -4.39 -1.34
C GLY A 6 -20.09 -4.75 0.15
N PRO A 7 -21.23 -5.35 0.57
CA PRO A 7 -21.55 -5.52 1.99
C PRO A 7 -20.60 -6.45 2.75
N GLY A 8 -20.04 -7.48 2.09
CA GLY A 8 -19.05 -8.36 2.71
C GLY A 8 -17.73 -7.64 3.01
N VAL A 9 -17.33 -6.72 2.15
CA VAL A 9 -16.16 -5.85 2.35
C VAL A 9 -16.43 -4.87 3.48
N ASP A 10 -17.60 -4.23 3.48
CA ASP A 10 -18.00 -3.27 4.51
C ASP A 10 -18.00 -3.89 5.91
N GLN A 11 -18.56 -5.10 6.05
CA GLN A 11 -18.59 -5.84 7.32
C GLN A 11 -17.19 -6.19 7.82
N LEU A 12 -16.29 -6.60 6.92
CA LEU A 12 -14.92 -6.96 7.29
C LEU A 12 -14.08 -5.72 7.61
N ALA A 13 -14.18 -4.67 6.79
CA ALA A 13 -13.46 -3.42 7.00
C ALA A 13 -13.88 -2.73 8.31
N ALA A 14 -15.16 -2.81 8.70
CA ALA A 14 -15.68 -2.26 9.96
C ALA A 14 -15.10 -2.91 11.22
N LYS A 15 -14.35 -4.02 11.09
CA LYS A 15 -13.60 -4.61 12.21
C LYS A 15 -12.28 -3.88 12.50
N SER A 16 -11.89 -2.91 11.67
CA SER A 16 -10.72 -2.07 11.86
C SER A 16 -11.15 -0.62 12.10
N PRO A 17 -11.10 -0.12 13.34
CA PRO A 17 -11.40 1.29 13.64
C PRO A 17 -10.54 2.26 12.81
N THR A 18 -9.29 1.89 12.53
CA THR A 18 -8.43 2.69 11.64
C THR A 18 -8.99 2.74 10.23
N LEU A 19 -9.30 1.59 9.63
CA LEU A 19 -9.79 1.56 8.26
C LEU A 19 -11.15 2.26 8.14
N GLU A 20 -12.04 2.08 9.12
CA GLU A 20 -13.33 2.79 9.14
C GLU A 20 -13.14 4.32 9.17
N HIS A 21 -12.27 4.82 10.04
CA HIS A 21 -11.94 6.24 10.12
C HIS A 21 -11.33 6.77 8.82
N ASP A 22 -10.35 6.05 8.28
CA ASP A 22 -9.57 6.46 7.12
C ASP A 22 -10.41 6.49 5.84
N ILE A 23 -11.27 5.49 5.64
CA ILE A 23 -12.23 5.45 4.53
C ILE A 23 -13.23 6.60 4.64
N ALA A 24 -13.78 6.84 5.83
CA ALA A 24 -14.71 7.96 6.05
C ALA A 24 -14.05 9.32 5.76
N LYS A 25 -12.77 9.48 6.16
CA LYS A 25 -11.98 10.68 5.85
C LYS A 25 -11.78 10.83 4.34
N LEU A 26 -11.30 9.79 3.67
CA LEU A 26 -11.02 9.84 2.23
C LEU A 26 -12.29 10.16 1.43
N GLN A 27 -13.41 9.51 1.73
CA GLN A 27 -14.70 9.80 1.08
C GLN A 27 -15.16 11.24 1.34
N LYS A 28 -15.00 11.75 2.56
CA LYS A 28 -15.29 13.16 2.89
C LYS A 28 -14.40 14.12 2.11
N ASP A 29 -13.14 13.75 1.85
CA ASP A 29 -12.17 14.50 1.07
C ASP A 29 -12.36 14.32 -0.46
N GLY A 30 -13.43 13.64 -0.89
CA GLY A 30 -13.80 13.49 -2.31
C GLY A 30 -13.12 12.32 -3.03
N TRP A 31 -12.50 11.39 -2.31
CA TRP A 31 -11.90 10.20 -2.91
C TRP A 31 -12.96 9.21 -3.37
N HIS A 32 -12.70 8.60 -4.53
CA HIS A 32 -13.50 7.51 -5.06
C HIS A 32 -12.81 6.18 -4.80
N ILE A 33 -13.58 5.19 -4.35
CA ILE A 33 -13.10 3.83 -4.10
C ILE A 33 -13.90 2.90 -4.99
N GLU A 34 -13.23 2.17 -5.88
CA GLU A 34 -13.88 1.37 -6.91
C GLU A 34 -13.11 0.11 -7.26
N TYR A 35 -13.77 -0.80 -7.97
CA TYR A 35 -13.11 -1.94 -8.59
C TYR A 35 -12.60 -1.56 -9.98
N GLY A 36 -11.34 -1.90 -10.25
CA GLY A 36 -10.75 -1.83 -11.57
C GLY A 36 -11.00 -3.08 -12.41
N PRO A 37 -10.38 -3.18 -13.60
CA PRO A 37 -10.39 -4.40 -14.40
C PRO A 37 -9.67 -5.54 -13.67
N ALA A 38 -10.10 -6.78 -13.92
CA ALA A 38 -9.48 -7.96 -13.31
C ALA A 38 -8.03 -8.18 -13.79
N ASN A 39 -7.16 -8.58 -12.87
CA ASN A 39 -5.73 -8.86 -13.05
C ASN A 39 -4.92 -7.63 -13.51
N LYS A 40 -5.27 -6.45 -12.99
CA LYS A 40 -4.54 -5.19 -13.24
C LYS A 40 -3.87 -4.63 -11.99
N GLY A 41 -3.99 -5.31 -10.86
CA GLY A 41 -3.51 -4.85 -9.58
C GLY A 41 -4.45 -3.82 -8.95
N SER A 42 -4.24 -3.60 -7.65
CA SER A 42 -4.82 -2.47 -6.93
C SER A 42 -3.87 -1.26 -7.07
N SER A 43 -4.42 -0.05 -6.98
CA SER A 43 -3.62 1.17 -7.11
C SER A 43 -4.29 2.38 -6.47
N THR A 44 -3.47 3.39 -6.16
CA THR A 44 -3.89 4.69 -5.64
C THR A 44 -3.45 5.79 -6.58
N ASN A 45 -4.39 6.65 -7.00
CA ASN A 45 -4.09 7.84 -7.80
C ASN A 45 -4.43 9.12 -7.04
N LYS A 46 -3.43 9.69 -6.35
CA LYS A 46 -3.52 10.98 -5.64
C LYS A 46 -3.75 12.18 -6.56
N SER A 47 -3.32 12.08 -7.83
CA SER A 47 -3.37 13.18 -8.79
C SER A 47 -4.66 13.23 -9.62
N GLY A 48 -5.49 12.19 -9.52
CA GLY A 48 -6.78 12.11 -10.20
C GLY A 48 -7.74 13.21 -9.78
N GLN A 49 -8.70 13.52 -10.65
CA GLN A 49 -9.79 14.46 -10.38
C GLN A 49 -11.14 13.78 -10.73
N PRO A 50 -11.78 13.08 -9.78
CA PRO A 50 -11.42 12.94 -8.35
C PRO A 50 -10.23 11.97 -8.12
N PRO A 51 -9.54 12.05 -6.97
CA PRO A 51 -8.52 11.08 -6.60
C PRO A 51 -9.16 9.71 -6.32
N THR A 52 -8.45 8.63 -6.64
CA THR A 52 -9.04 7.28 -6.64
C THR A 52 -8.20 6.25 -5.89
N ILE A 53 -8.89 5.30 -5.26
CA ILE A 53 -8.38 4.00 -4.86
C ILE A 53 -9.09 2.94 -5.71
N VAL A 54 -8.31 2.16 -6.44
CA VAL A 54 -8.78 1.09 -7.32
C VAL A 54 -8.36 -0.24 -6.72
N ILE A 55 -9.33 -1.14 -6.51
CA ILE A 55 -9.06 -2.53 -6.11
C ILE A 55 -9.15 -3.44 -7.33
N ASP A 56 -8.24 -4.41 -7.44
CA ASP A 56 -8.27 -5.38 -8.55
C ASP A 56 -9.63 -6.08 -8.64
N GLY A 57 -10.26 -6.01 -9.83
CA GLY A 57 -11.56 -6.63 -10.07
C GLY A 57 -11.56 -8.15 -9.92
N ALA A 58 -10.39 -8.80 -9.99
CA ALA A 58 -10.24 -10.24 -9.75
C ALA A 58 -10.57 -10.63 -8.31
N ASP A 59 -10.42 -9.70 -7.36
CA ASP A 59 -10.64 -9.96 -5.93
C ASP A 59 -12.09 -9.76 -5.49
N ARG A 60 -13.00 -9.32 -6.37
CA ARG A 60 -14.37 -8.90 -6.02
C ARG A 60 -15.15 -9.93 -5.18
N GLU A 61 -14.95 -11.22 -5.43
CA GLU A 61 -15.62 -12.32 -4.70
C GLU A 61 -14.84 -12.80 -3.45
N ASN A 62 -13.75 -12.13 -3.10
CA ASN A 62 -12.88 -12.44 -1.97
C ASN A 62 -12.72 -11.23 -1.05
N PRO A 63 -13.64 -11.02 -0.08
CA PRO A 63 -13.58 -9.88 0.84
C PRO A 63 -12.25 -9.74 1.59
N LYS A 64 -11.53 -10.84 1.87
CA LYS A 64 -10.23 -10.76 2.54
C LYS A 64 -9.18 -10.10 1.66
N ALA A 65 -9.08 -10.51 0.39
CA ALA A 65 -8.16 -9.90 -0.56
C ALA A 65 -8.53 -8.44 -0.84
N VAL A 66 -9.83 -8.14 -0.97
CA VAL A 66 -10.30 -6.76 -1.14
C VAL A 66 -9.92 -5.88 0.04
N VAL A 67 -10.15 -6.32 1.28
CA VAL A 67 -9.80 -5.52 2.47
C VAL A 67 -8.28 -5.42 2.66
N GLN A 68 -7.51 -6.45 2.28
CA GLN A 68 -6.05 -6.39 2.25
C GLN A 68 -5.55 -5.30 1.29
N GLY A 69 -5.98 -5.33 0.03
CA GLY A 69 -5.63 -4.32 -0.96
C GLY A 69 -6.12 -2.94 -0.54
N LEU A 70 -7.36 -2.82 -0.09
CA LEU A 70 -7.92 -1.54 0.38
C LEU A 70 -7.12 -0.96 1.54
N ALA A 71 -6.66 -1.78 2.49
CA ALA A 71 -5.83 -1.31 3.58
C ALA A 71 -4.46 -0.80 3.09
N HIS A 72 -3.84 -1.48 2.13
CA HIS A 72 -2.58 -1.03 1.51
C HIS A 72 -2.78 0.30 0.76
N GLU A 73 -3.74 0.36 -0.16
CA GLU A 73 -4.02 1.54 -0.98
C GLU A 73 -4.46 2.75 -0.15
N THR A 74 -5.22 2.52 0.93
CA THR A 74 -5.57 3.59 1.89
C THR A 74 -4.32 4.19 2.55
N GLY A 75 -3.30 3.36 2.81
CA GLY A 75 -2.04 3.81 3.37
C GLY A 75 -1.25 4.68 2.40
N HIS A 76 -1.24 4.34 1.10
CA HIS A 76 -0.75 5.25 0.06
C HIS A 76 -1.54 6.56 0.08
N ALA A 77 -2.87 6.51 -0.02
CA ALA A 77 -3.73 7.69 -0.14
C ALA A 77 -3.52 8.72 0.97
N LEU A 78 -3.30 8.26 2.21
CA LEU A 78 -3.09 9.13 3.37
C LEU A 78 -1.64 9.54 3.61
N TYR A 79 -0.67 8.87 2.98
CA TYR A 79 0.73 9.23 3.16
C TYR A 79 1.08 10.52 2.40
N GLN A 80 1.58 11.51 3.16
CA GLN A 80 1.91 12.86 2.67
C GLN A 80 3.36 13.00 2.20
N GLY A 81 4.15 11.92 2.20
CA GLY A 81 5.51 11.96 1.65
C GLY A 81 5.46 12.29 0.16
N THR A 82 6.42 13.10 -0.29
CA THR A 82 6.58 13.47 -1.70
C THR A 82 7.85 12.84 -2.27
N PRO A 83 7.86 12.45 -3.55
CA PRO A 83 9.08 11.97 -4.18
C PRO A 83 10.22 12.99 -4.12
N ASP A 84 11.43 12.52 -3.80
CA ASP A 84 12.64 13.35 -3.74
C ASP A 84 13.50 13.13 -5.00
N TYR A 85 13.40 14.06 -5.95
CA TYR A 85 14.11 13.98 -7.24
C TYR A 85 15.58 14.43 -7.19
N SER A 86 16.13 14.77 -6.02
CA SER A 86 17.50 15.31 -5.89
C SER A 86 18.60 14.35 -6.33
N SER A 87 18.36 13.04 -6.22
CA SER A 87 19.25 12.00 -6.73
C SER A 87 18.47 10.71 -6.97
N ARG A 88 19.04 9.79 -7.77
CA ARG A 88 18.47 8.45 -7.96
C ARG A 88 18.19 7.74 -6.64
N THR A 89 19.14 7.81 -5.71
CA THR A 89 19.01 7.19 -4.38
C THR A 89 17.91 7.84 -3.56
N SER A 90 17.86 9.18 -3.53
CA SER A 90 16.81 9.92 -2.83
C SER A 90 15.42 9.57 -3.37
N TYR A 91 15.29 9.49 -4.69
CA TYR A 91 14.03 9.17 -5.36
C TYR A 91 13.57 7.76 -4.99
N VAL A 92 14.42 6.76 -5.18
CA VAL A 92 14.11 5.37 -4.84
C VAL A 92 13.76 5.23 -3.36
N ASN A 93 14.50 5.87 -2.46
CA ASN A 93 14.20 5.83 -1.02
C ASN A 93 12.86 6.48 -0.69
N SER A 94 12.50 7.58 -1.37
CA SER A 94 11.22 8.26 -1.15
C SER A 94 10.02 7.44 -1.62
N GLU A 95 10.13 6.77 -2.77
CA GLU A 95 9.10 5.86 -3.30
C GLU A 95 8.95 4.62 -2.41
N LEU A 96 10.06 4.00 -2.00
CA LEU A 96 10.05 2.86 -1.09
C LEU A 96 9.51 3.22 0.30
N ALA A 97 9.65 4.48 0.74
CA ALA A 97 9.01 4.95 1.96
C ALA A 97 7.47 5.04 1.83
N ASP A 98 6.93 5.28 0.63
CA ASP A 98 5.49 5.22 0.36
C ASP A 98 4.98 3.78 0.45
N GLU A 99 5.67 2.80 -0.16
CA GLU A 99 5.38 1.36 0.02
C GLU A 99 5.45 0.94 1.49
N GLY A 100 6.43 1.48 2.22
CA GLY A 100 6.53 1.34 3.66
C GLY A 100 5.30 1.85 4.40
N ALA A 101 4.79 3.03 4.05
CA ALA A 101 3.61 3.62 4.67
C ALA A 101 2.34 2.79 4.39
N ALA A 102 2.16 2.33 3.15
CA ALA A 102 1.06 1.47 2.74
C ALA A 102 1.05 0.12 3.49
N THR A 103 2.22 -0.53 3.54
CA THR A 103 2.40 -1.80 4.26
C THR A 103 2.17 -1.64 5.77
N MET A 104 2.65 -0.54 6.39
CA MET A 104 2.35 -0.25 7.80
C MET A 104 0.85 -0.10 8.05
N ASN A 105 0.12 0.53 7.13
CA ASN A 105 -1.33 0.66 7.24
C ASN A 105 -2.01 -0.70 7.14
N ASN A 106 -1.62 -1.53 6.16
CA ASN A 106 -2.13 -2.89 6.03
C ASN A 106 -1.88 -3.72 7.30
N ILE A 107 -0.68 -3.66 7.90
CA ILE A 107 -0.37 -4.36 9.16
C ILE A 107 -1.30 -3.89 10.29
N LYS A 108 -1.48 -2.58 10.45
CA LYS A 108 -2.35 -2.02 11.49
C LYS A 108 -3.78 -2.54 11.35
N VAL A 109 -4.33 -2.44 10.14
CA VAL A 109 -5.69 -2.90 9.83
C VAL A 109 -5.83 -4.41 10.07
N GLN A 110 -4.85 -5.20 9.61
CA GLN A 110 -4.86 -6.66 9.80
C GLN A 110 -4.88 -7.05 11.28
N ARG A 111 -4.10 -6.37 12.12
CA ARG A 111 -4.07 -6.61 13.57
C ARG A 111 -5.37 -6.20 14.24
N GLU A 112 -5.96 -5.08 13.85
CA GLU A 112 -7.26 -4.64 14.39
C GLU A 112 -8.39 -5.60 14.02
N ILE A 113 -8.43 -6.09 12.77
CA ILE A 113 -9.40 -7.11 12.35
C ILE A 113 -9.26 -8.39 13.17
N LEU A 114 -8.03 -8.88 13.37
CA LEU A 114 -7.77 -10.06 14.20
C LEU A 114 -8.20 -9.83 15.66
N ALA A 115 -7.88 -8.67 16.23
CA ALA A 115 -8.26 -8.32 17.60
C ALA A 115 -9.79 -8.25 17.80
N HIS A 116 -10.55 -7.90 16.76
CA HIS A 116 -12.01 -7.87 16.76
C HIS A 116 -12.65 -9.13 16.17
N GLY A 117 -11.96 -10.27 16.27
CA GLY A 117 -12.47 -11.60 15.91
C GLY A 117 -12.75 -11.79 14.41
N GLY A 118 -12.11 -10.99 13.57
CA GLY A 118 -12.13 -11.15 12.12
C GLY A 118 -11.06 -12.13 11.61
N PRO A 119 -11.13 -12.51 10.33
CA PRO A 119 -10.13 -13.38 9.71
C PRO A 119 -8.79 -12.65 9.52
N ASN A 120 -7.70 -13.43 9.40
CA ASN A 120 -6.45 -12.90 8.90
C ASN A 120 -6.59 -12.52 7.41
N ILE A 121 -6.44 -11.23 7.09
CA ILE A 121 -6.43 -10.70 5.72
C ILE A 121 -5.04 -10.73 5.08
N SER A 122 -4.01 -11.19 5.80
CA SER A 122 -2.60 -11.18 5.39
C SER A 122 -2.03 -9.76 5.16
N ILE A 123 -0.75 -9.69 4.80
CA ILE A 123 -0.05 -8.44 4.39
C ILE A 123 0.20 -8.56 2.89
N ALA A 124 -0.11 -7.50 2.14
CA ALA A 124 0.06 -7.46 0.68
C ALA A 124 1.52 -7.70 0.29
N GLY A 125 1.73 -8.36 -0.86
CA GLY A 125 3.06 -8.77 -1.32
C GLY A 125 3.40 -10.23 -1.00
N ASN A 126 4.68 -10.57 -1.12
CA ASN A 126 5.21 -11.89 -0.88
C ASN A 126 5.15 -12.26 0.61
N PRO A 127 4.48 -13.37 0.99
CA PRO A 127 4.37 -13.78 2.40
C PRO A 127 5.71 -14.04 3.10
N ASP A 128 6.78 -14.35 2.35
CA ASP A 128 8.12 -14.56 2.93
C ASP A 128 8.71 -13.26 3.52
N ASN A 129 8.25 -12.09 3.04
CA ASN A 129 8.68 -10.78 3.55
C ASN A 129 7.88 -10.32 4.78
N ALA A 130 6.69 -10.90 5.00
CA ALA A 130 5.78 -10.52 6.09
C ALA A 130 6.41 -10.55 7.50
N PRO A 131 7.32 -11.48 7.86
CA PRO A 131 8.02 -11.43 9.15
C PRO A 131 8.87 -10.17 9.32
N ALA A 132 9.59 -9.75 8.26
CA ALA A 132 10.43 -8.56 8.30
C ALA A 132 9.58 -7.27 8.40
N TYR A 133 8.47 -7.21 7.67
CA TYR A 133 7.53 -6.09 7.78
C TYR A 133 6.96 -5.96 9.19
N ASN A 134 6.54 -7.07 9.79
CA ASN A 134 6.04 -7.09 11.17
C ASN A 134 7.11 -6.71 12.19
N ALA A 135 8.37 -7.11 11.99
CA ALA A 135 9.47 -6.74 12.87
C ALA A 135 9.70 -5.22 12.89
N ALA A 136 9.71 -4.58 11.72
CA ALA A 136 9.81 -3.13 11.60
C ALA A 136 8.60 -2.41 12.22
N TYR A 137 7.38 -2.90 11.99
CA TYR A 137 6.18 -2.33 12.60
C TYR A 137 6.18 -2.48 14.13
N ASN A 138 6.62 -3.63 14.66
CA ASN A 138 6.76 -3.84 16.10
C ASN A 138 7.79 -2.91 16.72
N ARG A 139 8.88 -2.62 16.00
CA ARG A 139 9.87 -1.64 16.45
C ARG A 139 9.24 -0.25 16.55
N PHE A 140 8.48 0.16 15.54
CA PHE A 140 7.71 1.39 15.57
C PHE A 140 6.75 1.47 16.77
N LEU A 141 6.04 0.38 17.10
CA LEU A 141 5.18 0.37 18.29
C LEU A 141 5.94 0.59 19.60
N HIS A 142 7.24 0.27 19.63
CA HIS A 142 8.09 0.43 20.80
C HIS A 142 8.73 1.83 20.88
N ASP A 143 9.24 2.37 19.78
CA ASP A 143 10.00 3.63 19.78
C ASP A 143 9.27 4.83 19.18
N GLY A 144 8.14 4.63 18.51
CA GLY A 144 7.36 5.67 17.85
C GLY A 144 7.96 6.20 16.54
N ASP A 145 9.07 5.63 16.05
CA ASP A 145 9.76 6.11 14.85
C ASP A 145 9.14 5.54 13.58
N ALA A 146 8.08 6.21 13.11
CA ALA A 146 7.41 5.83 11.86
C ALA A 146 8.30 5.99 10.63
N SER A 147 9.28 6.91 10.65
CA SER A 147 10.18 7.12 9.51
C SER A 147 11.14 5.94 9.36
N ALA A 148 11.73 5.49 10.47
CA ALA A 148 12.59 4.31 10.50
C ALA A 148 11.83 3.04 10.08
N ALA A 149 10.58 2.86 10.54
CA ALA A 149 9.78 1.70 10.13
C ALA A 149 9.43 1.71 8.63
N ARG A 150 9.04 2.86 8.07
CA ARG A 150 8.81 2.99 6.62
C ARG A 150 10.07 2.69 5.82
N ALA A 151 11.22 3.20 6.25
CA ALA A 151 12.49 2.95 5.58
C ALA A 151 12.89 1.46 5.64
N ALA A 152 12.73 0.82 6.80
CA ALA A 152 13.03 -0.60 6.97
C ALA A 152 12.12 -1.50 6.13
N ILE A 153 10.81 -1.23 6.13
CA ILE A 153 9.83 -1.95 5.31
C ILE A 153 10.12 -1.70 3.82
N GLY A 154 10.31 -0.44 3.44
CA GLY A 154 10.62 -0.05 2.06
C GLY A 154 11.87 -0.72 1.52
N HIS A 155 12.91 -0.92 2.34
CA HIS A 155 14.10 -1.66 1.94
C HIS A 155 13.80 -3.15 1.63
N VAL A 156 13.02 -3.81 2.49
CA VAL A 156 12.58 -5.20 2.25
C VAL A 156 11.70 -5.26 1.01
N TYR A 157 10.75 -4.33 0.87
CA TYR A 157 9.84 -4.26 -0.27
C TYR A 157 10.60 -4.06 -1.59
N GLY A 158 11.55 -3.12 -1.59
CA GLY A 158 12.36 -2.78 -2.77
C GLY A 158 13.20 -3.94 -3.30
N THR A 159 13.61 -4.87 -2.45
CA THR A 159 14.48 -5.99 -2.82
C THR A 159 13.76 -7.33 -2.92
N GLY A 160 12.65 -7.49 -2.19
CA GLY A 160 11.89 -8.74 -2.05
C GLY A 160 10.55 -8.78 -2.80
N GLU A 161 10.04 -7.64 -3.27
CA GLU A 161 8.81 -7.56 -4.07
C GLU A 161 9.12 -7.19 -5.53
N TYR A 162 8.28 -7.66 -6.45
CA TYR A 162 8.41 -7.41 -7.89
C TYR A 162 7.32 -6.49 -8.39
N ALA A 163 7.70 -5.51 -9.19
CA ALA A 163 6.74 -4.62 -9.84
C ALA A 163 5.88 -5.42 -10.82
N SER A 164 4.57 -5.11 -10.87
CA SER A 164 3.62 -5.72 -11.81
C SER A 164 3.77 -5.21 -13.24
N VAL A 165 4.62 -4.20 -13.46
CA VAL A 165 4.91 -3.59 -14.76
C VAL A 165 6.34 -3.95 -15.17
N PRO A 166 6.55 -4.60 -16.33
CA PRO A 166 7.89 -4.96 -16.76
C PRO A 166 8.71 -3.74 -17.17
N VAL A 167 9.98 -3.73 -16.79
CA VAL A 167 10.99 -2.79 -17.29
C VAL A 167 11.75 -3.50 -18.42
N ASN A 168 11.70 -2.94 -19.64
CA ASN A 168 12.34 -3.52 -20.83
C ASN A 168 11.97 -5.00 -21.05
N GLY A 169 10.71 -5.36 -20.80
CA GLY A 169 10.20 -6.72 -20.97
C GLY A 169 10.50 -7.69 -19.82
N GLN A 170 11.12 -7.23 -18.72
CA GLN A 170 11.43 -8.05 -17.56
C GLN A 170 10.72 -7.53 -16.30
N TYR A 171 10.15 -8.44 -15.52
CA TYR A 171 9.70 -8.12 -14.17
C TYR A 171 10.91 -7.97 -13.26
N VAL A 172 11.02 -6.82 -12.61
CA VAL A 172 12.15 -6.45 -11.76
C VAL A 172 11.62 -6.08 -10.37
N ASN A 173 12.51 -6.12 -9.38
CA ASN A 173 12.14 -5.67 -8.04
C ASN A 173 11.85 -4.16 -8.00
N TYR A 174 11.12 -3.70 -6.97
CA TYR A 174 10.70 -2.31 -6.87
C TYR A 174 11.88 -1.32 -6.83
N GLN A 175 13.01 -1.69 -6.21
CA GLN A 175 14.22 -0.86 -6.22
C GLN A 175 14.74 -0.63 -7.65
N THR A 176 14.74 -1.66 -8.48
CA THR A 176 15.15 -1.56 -9.89
C THR A 176 14.09 -0.83 -10.71
N TYR A 177 12.81 -1.06 -10.43
CA TYR A 177 11.69 -0.40 -11.10
C TYR A 177 11.76 1.13 -10.95
N TYR A 178 11.81 1.63 -9.71
CA TYR A 178 11.91 3.07 -9.44
C TYR A 178 13.22 3.66 -9.95
N GLY A 179 14.33 2.93 -9.77
CA GLY A 179 15.63 3.36 -10.29
C GLY A 179 15.61 3.55 -11.81
N SER A 180 15.02 2.59 -12.53
CA SER A 180 14.91 2.64 -14.00
C SER A 180 13.94 3.72 -14.49
N TRP A 181 12.94 4.08 -13.68
CA TRP A 181 12.10 5.24 -13.96
C TRP A 181 12.89 6.53 -13.81
N TYR A 182 13.68 6.69 -12.73
CA TYR A 182 14.50 7.88 -12.51
C TYR A 182 15.51 8.08 -13.63
N ASP A 183 16.28 7.03 -13.95
CA ASP A 183 17.35 7.10 -14.97
C ASP A 183 16.82 7.52 -16.35
N ARG A 184 15.54 7.22 -16.64
CA ARG A 184 14.87 7.60 -17.90
C ARG A 184 14.38 9.04 -17.92
N ASN A 185 13.93 9.56 -16.78
CA ASN A 185 13.34 10.90 -16.68
C ASN A 185 14.37 11.98 -16.29
N TYR A 186 15.48 11.57 -15.67
CA TYR A 186 16.58 12.43 -15.22
C TYR A 186 17.93 11.86 -15.70
N PRO A 187 18.15 11.75 -17.02
CA PRO A 187 19.38 11.18 -17.55
C PRO A 187 20.61 12.00 -17.12
N SER A 188 21.68 11.32 -16.74
CA SER A 188 22.97 11.98 -16.52
C SER A 188 23.47 12.52 -17.87
N HIS A 189 23.73 13.82 -17.96
CA HIS A 189 24.35 14.44 -19.14
C HIS A 189 25.83 14.11 -19.25
#